data_AF-A0A258D392-F1
#
_entry.id   AF-A0A258D392-F1
#
_cell.length_a   1.000
_cell.length_b   1.000
_cell.length_c   1.000
_cell.angle_alpha   90.00
_cell.angle_beta   90.00
_cell.angle_gamma   90.00
#
_symmetry.space_group_name_H-M   'P 1'
#
loop_
_entity.id
_entity.type
_entity.pdbx_description
1 polymer ?
#
loop_
_entity_poly.entity_id
_entity_poly.type
_entity_poly.pdbx_seq_one_letter_code
_entity_poly.pdbx_strand_id
1 'polypeptide(L)'
;MSRPLFSRERLAKARTFAFYAAVLGLLLFCRWVSQPVNGDDGPSFGWAIIVMIGVGWLLSQDRCERVLGRLNAPARGEWRTTRTARLRLLLPFPCMIVFLIWAGQTGWVLWKLADLPRLVGLAAVTLLLSALTIRNILQIWRSRIELRVSEEGVFAQAWRRTVPWEDIAFALQPSRGRDLRLMLTEEAFTRAGQRHGMLTLDLTPAGLYAQEALEALLVTRPNLRIELWASNGFVLPIHGATDVADVSKVGASG
;
A
#
# COMPACT_ATOMS: atom_id res chain seq x y z
N MET A 1 -25.86 6.90 2.53
CA MET A 1 -24.55 6.50 1.98
C MET A 1 -23.55 7.61 2.30
N SER A 2 -22.63 7.38 3.23
CA SER A 2 -21.57 8.34 3.58
C SER A 2 -20.58 8.44 2.42
N ARG A 3 -20.57 9.58 1.72
CA ARG A 3 -19.45 9.95 0.84
C ARG A 3 -18.17 9.85 1.68
N PRO A 4 -17.07 9.26 1.18
CA PRO A 4 -15.81 9.35 1.90
C PRO A 4 -15.50 10.84 2.08
N LEU A 5 -15.48 11.29 3.34
CA LEU A 5 -15.34 12.70 3.73
C LEU A 5 -14.05 13.37 3.21
N PHE A 6 -13.11 12.58 2.68
CA PHE A 6 -11.83 13.05 2.18
C PHE A 6 -11.53 12.47 0.80
N SER A 7 -11.12 13.33 -0.14
CA SER A 7 -10.53 12.91 -1.40
C SER A 7 -9.25 12.10 -1.15
N ARG A 8 -8.90 11.15 -2.04
CA ARG A 8 -7.66 10.33 -1.93
C ARG A 8 -6.42 11.21 -1.71
N GLU A 9 -6.36 12.39 -2.32
CA GLU A 9 -5.29 13.37 -2.11
C GLU A 9 -5.27 13.97 -0.70
N ARG A 10 -6.44 14.28 -0.12
CA ARG A 10 -6.52 14.77 1.27
C ARG A 10 -6.12 13.70 2.27
N LEU A 11 -6.47 12.43 2.02
CA LEU A 11 -6.01 11.29 2.81
C LEU A 11 -4.50 11.09 2.71
N ALA A 12 -3.92 11.24 1.52
CA ALA A 12 -2.48 11.16 1.32
C ALA A 12 -1.76 12.28 2.09
N LYS A 13 -2.19 13.54 1.92
CA LYS A 13 -1.64 14.68 2.67
C LYS A 13 -1.79 14.51 4.18
N ALA A 14 -2.96 14.08 4.67
CA ALA A 14 -3.19 13.85 6.09
C ALA A 14 -2.26 12.77 6.67
N ARG A 15 -2.00 11.69 5.92
CA ARG A 15 -1.02 10.66 6.32
C ARG A 15 0.40 11.23 6.37
N THR A 16 0.78 12.06 5.40
CA THR A 16 2.09 12.72 5.39
C THR A 16 2.25 13.68 6.57
N PHE A 17 1.23 14.49 6.88
CA PHE A 17 1.25 15.37 8.06
C PHE A 17 1.27 14.57 9.37
N ALA A 18 0.49 13.50 9.48
CA ALA A 18 0.51 12.61 10.64
C ALA A 18 1.90 11.97 10.82
N PHE A 19 2.57 11.60 9.73
CA PHE A 19 3.94 11.10 9.76
C PHE A 19 4.92 12.16 10.28
N TYR A 20 4.91 13.38 9.72
CA TYR A 20 5.79 14.45 10.19
C TYR A 20 5.49 14.84 11.65
N ALA A 21 4.23 14.86 12.06
CA ALA A 21 3.83 15.11 13.43
C ALA A 21 4.34 14.01 14.38
N ALA A 22 4.27 12.75 13.98
CA ALA A 22 4.82 11.63 14.76
C ALA A 22 6.34 11.71 14.89
N VAL A 23 7.05 12.07 13.80
CA VAL A 23 8.50 12.29 13.82
C VAL A 23 8.88 13.45 14.73
N LEU A 24 8.18 14.58 14.61
CA LEU A 24 8.40 15.76 15.46
C LEU A 24 8.10 15.44 16.93
N GLY A 25 7.00 14.76 17.21
CA GLY A 25 6.62 14.32 18.55
C GLY A 25 7.66 13.39 19.17
N LEU A 26 8.19 12.44 18.40
CA LEU A 26 9.26 11.55 18.85
C LEU A 26 10.56 12.32 19.12
N LEU A 27 10.93 13.28 18.27
CA LEU A 27 12.11 14.13 18.49
C LEU A 27 11.98 14.97 19.76
N LEU A 28 10.83 15.61 19.96
CA LEU A 28 10.54 16.40 21.17
C LEU A 28 10.54 15.52 22.42
N PHE A 29 9.98 14.32 22.33
CA PHE A 29 10.02 13.34 23.41
C PHE A 29 11.46 12.92 23.74
N CYS A 30 12.25 12.53 22.74
CA CYS A 30 13.66 12.18 22.94
C CYS A 30 14.46 13.34 23.56
N ARG A 31 14.18 14.58 23.16
CA ARG A 31 14.77 15.78 23.76
C ARG A 31 14.35 15.98 25.22
N TRP A 32 13.08 15.76 25.54
CA TRP A 32 12.57 15.90 26.90
C TRP A 32 13.15 14.84 27.84
N VAL A 33 13.25 13.59 27.38
CA VAL A 33 13.83 12.48 28.16
C VAL A 33 15.33 12.66 28.37
N SER A 34 16.05 13.26 27.42
CA SER A 34 17.50 13.45 27.49
C SER A 34 17.97 14.59 28.41
N GLN A 35 17.08 15.47 28.88
CA GLN A 35 17.44 16.47 29.89
C GLN A 35 17.26 15.86 31.30
N PRO A 36 18.26 15.81 32.21
CA PRO A 36 19.53 16.54 32.26
C PRO A 36 20.78 15.70 31.88
N VAL A 37 20.61 14.61 31.13
CA VAL A 37 21.66 13.61 30.77
C VAL A 37 22.78 14.18 29.87
N ASN A 38 22.84 15.51 29.67
CA ASN A 38 23.83 16.21 28.84
C ASN A 38 25.27 16.01 29.34
N GLY A 39 25.88 14.88 28.98
CA GLY A 39 27.24 14.85 28.46
C GLY A 39 27.14 14.82 26.94
N ASP A 40 27.97 15.60 26.26
CA ASP A 40 27.95 15.86 24.81
C ASP A 40 28.11 14.62 23.89
N ASP A 41 28.16 13.40 24.44
CA ASP A 41 28.51 12.15 23.74
C ASP A 41 27.31 11.25 23.42
N GLY A 42 26.08 11.65 23.73
CA GLY A 42 24.88 10.86 23.44
C GLY A 42 24.65 10.72 21.92
N PRO A 43 24.48 9.50 21.37
CA PRO A 43 24.27 9.33 19.93
C PRO A 43 23.02 10.08 19.48
N SER A 44 23.19 11.02 18.55
CA SER A 44 22.08 11.85 18.07
C SER A 44 21.11 11.00 17.25
N PHE A 45 19.98 10.67 17.88
CA PHE A 45 18.87 9.92 17.27
C PHE A 45 18.36 10.54 15.94
N GLY A 46 18.63 11.83 15.72
CA GLY A 46 18.35 12.54 14.47
C GLY A 46 18.98 11.89 13.22
N TRP A 47 20.20 11.34 13.30
CA TRP A 47 20.82 10.68 12.15
C TRP A 47 20.08 9.41 11.73
N ALA A 48 19.58 8.63 12.69
CA ALA A 48 18.79 7.43 12.38
C ALA A 48 17.49 7.77 11.64
N ILE A 49 16.82 8.86 12.03
CA ILE A 49 15.61 9.37 11.34
C ILE A 49 15.94 9.83 9.92
N ILE A 50 17.03 10.56 9.72
CA ILE A 50 17.45 11.04 8.40
C ILE A 50 17.78 9.85 7.47
N VAL A 51 18.48 8.84 7.99
CA VAL A 51 18.77 7.60 7.25
C VAL A 51 17.48 6.86 6.89
N MET A 52 16.48 6.79 7.77
CA MET A 52 15.17 6.20 7.42
C MET A 52 14.45 6.96 6.32
N ILE A 53 14.41 8.29 6.40
CA ILE A 53 13.75 9.10 5.38
C ILE A 53 14.48 8.92 4.04
N GLY A 54 15.81 8.93 4.05
CA GLY A 54 16.63 8.73 2.86
C GLY A 54 16.47 7.33 2.24
N VAL A 55 16.57 6.27 3.05
CA VAL A 55 16.43 4.89 2.56
C VAL A 55 14.98 4.59 2.20
N GLY A 56 14.00 5.11 2.94
CA GLY A 56 12.58 5.00 2.61
C GLY A 56 12.22 5.68 1.31
N TRP A 57 12.77 6.87 1.07
CA TRP A 57 12.67 7.60 -0.19
C TRP A 57 13.36 6.87 -1.34
N LEU A 58 14.55 6.30 -1.10
CA LEU A 58 15.27 5.51 -2.10
C LEU A 58 14.47 4.25 -2.49
N LEU A 59 13.90 3.56 -1.49
CA LEU A 59 13.02 2.42 -1.70
C LEU A 59 11.69 2.83 -2.35
N SER A 60 11.27 4.10 -2.26
CA SER A 60 10.08 4.64 -2.93
C SER A 60 10.26 4.95 -4.41
N GLN A 61 11.49 4.90 -4.92
CA GLN A 61 11.78 5.13 -6.33
C GLN A 61 11.32 3.96 -7.19
N ASP A 62 10.57 4.26 -8.26
CA ASP A 62 10.12 3.30 -9.29
C ASP A 62 11.28 2.47 -9.87
N ARG A 63 12.47 3.06 -9.95
CA ARG A 63 13.66 2.39 -10.47
C ARG A 63 14.16 1.29 -9.52
N CYS A 64 14.14 1.55 -8.20
CA CYS A 64 14.54 0.58 -7.17
C CYS A 64 13.53 -0.56 -7.07
N GLU A 65 12.23 -0.23 -7.14
CA GLU A 65 11.16 -1.23 -7.18
C GLU A 65 11.25 -2.15 -8.39
N ARG A 66 11.52 -1.61 -9.58
CA ARG A 66 11.69 -2.47 -10.78
C ARG A 66 12.88 -3.40 -10.66
N VAL A 67 14.02 -2.93 -10.14
CA VAL A 67 15.22 -3.78 -9.97
C VAL A 67 14.97 -4.89 -8.95
N LEU A 68 14.41 -4.55 -7.79
CA LEU A 68 14.12 -5.53 -6.73
C LEU A 68 12.91 -6.42 -7.06
N GLY A 69 12.00 -5.96 -7.92
CA GLY A 69 10.87 -6.71 -8.48
C GLY A 69 11.32 -7.75 -9.53
N ARG A 70 12.32 -7.43 -10.37
CA ARG A 70 12.94 -8.41 -11.30
C ARG A 70 13.52 -9.62 -10.57
N LEU A 71 14.06 -9.42 -9.38
CA LEU A 71 14.58 -10.51 -8.54
C LEU A 71 13.48 -11.37 -7.90
N ASN A 72 12.22 -10.94 -8.00
CA ASN A 72 11.04 -11.64 -7.50
C ASN A 72 10.15 -12.07 -8.70
N ALA A 73 10.79 -12.40 -9.83
CA ALA A 73 10.14 -12.68 -11.11
C ALA A 73 8.94 -13.65 -10.95
N PRO A 74 7.81 -13.36 -11.62
CA PRO A 74 6.61 -14.17 -11.47
C PRO A 74 6.88 -15.61 -11.93
N ALA A 75 6.60 -16.57 -11.06
CA ALA A 75 6.47 -17.96 -11.48
C ALA A 75 5.13 -18.07 -12.20
N ARG A 76 5.12 -18.27 -13.53
CA ARG A 76 3.93 -18.53 -14.37
C ARG A 76 2.64 -17.83 -13.91
N GLY A 77 2.50 -16.55 -14.21
CA GLY A 77 1.25 -15.81 -13.94
C GLY A 77 0.94 -15.58 -12.45
N GLU A 78 1.85 -15.89 -11.52
CA GLU A 78 1.71 -15.58 -10.09
C GLU A 78 2.60 -14.41 -9.68
N TRP A 79 1.98 -13.33 -9.19
CA TRP A 79 2.65 -12.20 -8.57
C TRP A 79 2.48 -12.24 -7.06
N ARG A 80 3.63 -12.21 -6.37
CA ARG A 80 3.73 -12.22 -4.91
C ARG A 80 4.20 -10.86 -4.41
N THR A 81 3.95 -10.58 -3.14
CA THR A 81 4.42 -9.35 -2.48
C THR A 81 5.92 -9.10 -2.75
N THR A 82 6.25 -7.91 -3.24
CA THR A 82 7.62 -7.56 -3.66
C THR A 82 8.61 -7.55 -2.52
N ARG A 83 9.89 -7.72 -2.89
CA ARG A 83 11.01 -7.55 -1.95
C ARG A 83 11.13 -6.10 -1.47
N THR A 84 10.79 -5.11 -2.29
CA THR A 84 10.76 -3.70 -1.87
C THR A 84 9.73 -3.41 -0.80
N ALA A 85 8.49 -3.89 -0.95
CA ALA A 85 7.47 -3.74 0.08
C ALA A 85 7.91 -4.39 1.40
N ARG A 86 8.51 -5.58 1.34
CA ARG A 86 9.11 -6.25 2.52
C ARG A 86 10.25 -5.45 3.13
N LEU A 87 11.15 -4.90 2.32
CA LEU A 87 12.26 -4.06 2.79
C LEU A 87 11.79 -2.75 3.41
N ARG A 88 10.74 -2.12 2.88
CA ARG A 88 10.12 -0.93 3.51
C ARG A 88 9.54 -1.25 4.88
N LEU A 89 8.95 -2.43 5.05
CA LEU A 89 8.45 -2.89 6.36
C LEU A 89 9.59 -3.21 7.35
N LEU A 90 10.77 -3.57 6.84
CA LEU A 90 11.99 -3.82 7.64
C LEU A 90 12.80 -2.56 7.93
N LEU A 91 12.59 -1.49 7.18
CA LEU A 91 13.28 -0.20 7.35
C LEU A 91 13.27 0.35 8.80
N PRO A 92 12.19 0.23 9.60
CA PRO A 92 12.23 0.67 10.99
C PRO A 92 13.12 -0.18 11.89
N PHE A 93 13.51 -1.40 11.51
CA PHE A 93 14.22 -2.34 12.38
C PHE A 93 15.62 -1.88 12.82
N PRO A 94 16.52 -1.40 11.92
CA PRO A 94 17.80 -0.84 12.35
C PRO A 94 17.64 0.36 13.30
N CYS A 95 16.61 1.18 13.08
CA CYS A 95 16.35 2.35 13.92
C CYS A 95 15.79 1.95 15.28
N MET A 96 15.01 0.88 15.35
CA MET A 96 14.61 0.29 16.63
C MET A 96 15.80 -0.21 17.43
N ILE A 97 16.80 -0.82 16.79
CA ILE A 97 18.02 -1.25 17.48
C ILE A 97 18.73 -0.04 18.07
N VAL A 98 18.96 1.01 17.27
CA VAL A 98 19.59 2.25 17.74
C VAL A 98 18.77 2.90 18.86
N PHE A 99 17.44 2.93 18.71
CA PHE A 99 16.53 3.45 19.73
C PHE A 99 16.59 2.66 21.03
N LEU A 100 16.60 1.32 20.97
CA LEU A 100 16.69 0.44 22.14
C LEU A 100 18.01 0.61 22.88
N ILE A 101 19.13 0.75 22.15
CA ILE A 101 20.44 1.04 22.74
C ILE A 101 20.39 2.40 23.47
N TRP A 102 19.90 3.43 22.79
CA TRP A 102 19.75 4.77 23.37
C TRP A 102 18.79 4.79 24.57
N ALA A 103 17.66 4.09 24.49
CA ALA A 103 16.68 3.99 25.57
C ALA A 103 17.23 3.21 26.77
N GLY A 104 18.03 2.17 26.55
CA GLY A 104 18.72 1.45 27.62
C GLY A 104 19.72 2.33 28.36
N GLN A 105 20.57 3.06 27.62
CA GLN A 105 21.54 4.00 28.20
C GLN A 105 20.84 5.13 28.97
N THR A 106 19.84 5.77 28.37
CA THR A 106 19.12 6.90 28.97
C THR A 106 18.28 6.44 30.17
N GLY A 107 17.62 5.29 30.06
CA GLY A 107 16.84 4.70 31.14
C GLY A 107 17.70 4.35 32.36
N TRP A 108 18.92 3.87 32.15
CA TRP A 108 19.87 3.62 33.24
C TRP A 108 20.26 4.90 34.00
N VAL A 109 20.48 6.00 33.28
CA VAL A 109 20.79 7.30 33.91
C VAL A 109 19.57 7.83 34.66
N LEU A 110 18.37 7.78 34.07
CA LEU A 110 17.13 8.21 34.72
C LEU A 110 16.82 7.41 35.98
N TRP A 111 17.09 6.10 35.96
CA TRP A 111 16.98 5.25 37.15
C TRP A 111 17.91 5.71 38.27
N LYS A 112 19.19 6.00 37.95
CA LYS A 112 20.16 6.53 38.92
C LYS A 112 19.76 7.89 39.50
N LEU A 113 19.12 8.73 38.68
CA LEU A 113 18.61 10.05 39.09
C LEU A 113 17.25 9.98 39.81
N ALA A 114 16.68 8.78 39.98
CA ALA A 114 15.35 8.55 40.56
C ALA A 114 14.21 9.32 39.86
N ASP A 115 14.38 9.67 38.57
CA ASP A 115 13.37 10.38 37.76
C ASP A 115 12.37 9.38 37.16
N LEU A 116 11.47 8.90 38.02
CA LEU A 116 10.45 7.89 37.67
C LEU A 116 9.49 8.33 36.55
N PRO A 117 8.98 9.58 36.50
CA PRO A 117 8.07 10.00 35.43
C PRO A 117 8.66 9.85 34.02
N ARG A 118 9.94 10.24 33.85
CA ARG A 118 10.63 10.13 32.56
C ARG A 118 10.95 8.68 32.20
N LEU A 119 11.32 7.88 33.20
CA LEU A 119 11.58 6.46 33.01
C LEU A 119 10.32 5.71 32.53
N VAL A 120 9.16 5.98 33.15
CA VAL A 120 7.88 5.38 32.75
C VAL A 120 7.49 5.82 31.33
N GLY A 121 7.66 7.11 31.01
CA GLY A 121 7.44 7.62 29.65
C GLY A 121 8.32 6.91 28.62
N LEU A 122 9.62 6.75 28.91
CA LEU A 122 10.58 6.07 28.04
C LEU A 122 10.20 4.60 27.83
N ALA A 123 9.82 3.90 28.90
CA ALA A 123 9.37 2.52 28.82
C ALA A 123 8.10 2.38 27.96
N ALA A 124 7.11 3.27 28.14
CA ALA A 124 5.86 3.24 27.38
C ALA A 124 6.09 3.45 25.87
N VAL A 125 6.89 4.45 25.50
CA VAL A 125 7.24 4.71 24.09
C VAL A 125 8.04 3.54 23.50
N THR A 126 8.99 2.98 24.26
CA THR A 126 9.78 1.83 23.82
C THR A 126 8.92 0.60 23.57
N LEU A 127 7.97 0.31 24.46
CA LEU A 127 7.01 -0.79 24.29
C LEU A 127 6.11 -0.57 23.06
N LEU A 128 5.60 0.66 22.87
CA LEU A 128 4.77 1.00 21.72
C LEU A 128 5.51 0.78 20.40
N LEU A 129 6.72 1.33 20.28
CA LEU A 129 7.54 1.20 19.08
C LEU A 129 7.97 -0.26 18.83
N SER A 130 8.27 -1.01 19.89
CA SER A 130 8.57 -2.45 19.80
C SER A 130 7.36 -3.26 19.33
N ALA A 131 6.17 -2.99 19.85
CA ALA A 131 4.93 -3.64 19.41
C ALA A 131 4.61 -3.37 17.94
N LEU A 132 4.80 -2.13 17.48
CA LEU A 132 4.66 -1.77 16.06
C LEU A 132 5.66 -2.53 15.18
N THR A 133 6.88 -2.71 15.66
CA THR A 133 7.94 -3.42 14.94
C THR A 133 7.65 -4.92 14.86
N ILE A 134 7.22 -5.55 15.96
CA ILE A 134 6.77 -6.94 15.99
C ILE A 134 5.60 -7.14 15.03
N ARG A 135 4.62 -6.23 15.05
CA ARG A 135 3.49 -6.25 14.11
C ARG A 135 3.97 -6.20 12.65
N ASN A 136 4.96 -5.37 12.32
CA ASN A 136 5.53 -5.29 10.97
C ASN A 136 6.27 -6.59 10.59
N ILE A 137 7.06 -7.17 11.50
CA ILE A 137 7.74 -8.46 11.28
C ILE A 137 6.74 -9.58 11.01
N LEU A 138 5.65 -9.65 11.79
CA LEU A 138 4.59 -10.63 11.58
C LEU A 138 3.88 -10.46 10.23
N GLN A 139 3.79 -9.23 9.72
CA GLN A 139 3.26 -8.98 8.38
C GLN A 139 4.23 -9.44 7.28
N ILE A 140 5.54 -9.26 7.46
CA ILE A 140 6.59 -9.65 6.51
C ILE A 140 6.65 -11.17 6.29
N TRP A 141 6.46 -11.95 7.36
CA TRP A 141 6.53 -13.42 7.32
C TRP A 141 5.45 -14.07 6.45
N ARG A 142 4.38 -13.34 6.13
CA ARG A 142 3.34 -13.83 5.22
C ARG A 142 3.67 -13.34 3.81
N SER A 143 4.51 -14.07 3.09
CA SER A 143 4.55 -13.92 1.63
C SER A 143 3.18 -14.33 1.09
N ARG A 144 2.45 -13.39 0.51
CA ARG A 144 1.13 -13.69 -0.04
C ARG A 144 1.13 -13.50 -1.54
N ILE A 145 0.34 -14.33 -2.20
CA ILE A 145 0.03 -14.19 -3.62
C ILE A 145 -0.96 -13.04 -3.71
N GLU A 146 -0.55 -11.93 -4.29
CA GLU A 146 -1.38 -10.72 -4.41
C GLU A 146 -2.28 -10.81 -5.65
N LEU A 147 -1.72 -11.35 -6.74
CA LEU A 147 -2.41 -11.57 -8.00
C LEU A 147 -1.93 -12.90 -8.59
N ARG A 148 -2.85 -13.75 -9.03
CA ARG A 148 -2.57 -14.90 -9.87
C ARG A 148 -3.52 -14.89 -11.06
N VAL A 149 -2.95 -14.99 -12.24
CA VAL A 149 -3.68 -15.14 -13.50
C VAL A 149 -3.43 -16.56 -13.99
N SER A 150 -4.47 -17.37 -14.01
CA SER A 150 -4.44 -18.76 -14.46
C SER A 150 -5.52 -19.00 -15.52
N GLU A 151 -5.52 -20.19 -16.11
CA GLU A 151 -6.56 -20.62 -17.05
C GLU A 151 -7.95 -20.68 -16.40
N GLU A 152 -8.02 -20.90 -15.08
CA GLU A 152 -9.27 -20.92 -14.32
C GLU A 152 -9.85 -19.51 -14.08
N GLY A 153 -9.03 -18.46 -14.12
CA GLY A 153 -9.46 -17.10 -13.83
C GLY A 153 -8.40 -16.22 -13.20
N VAL A 154 -8.87 -15.13 -12.59
CA VAL A 154 -8.04 -14.15 -11.91
C VAL A 154 -8.27 -14.24 -10.41
N PHE A 155 -7.27 -14.71 -9.68
CA PHE A 155 -7.24 -14.65 -8.23
C PHE A 155 -6.56 -13.38 -7.76
N ALA A 156 -7.18 -12.66 -6.83
CA ALA A 156 -6.52 -11.59 -6.10
C ALA A 156 -6.79 -11.69 -4.61
N GLN A 157 -5.76 -11.44 -3.80
CA GLN A 157 -5.89 -11.51 -2.34
C GLN A 157 -6.94 -10.53 -1.80
N ALA A 158 -7.05 -9.35 -2.41
CA ALA A 158 -8.04 -8.34 -2.02
C ALA A 158 -9.47 -8.86 -2.13
N TRP A 159 -9.74 -9.75 -3.09
CA TRP A 159 -11.06 -10.34 -3.32
C TRP A 159 -11.26 -11.64 -2.54
N ARG A 160 -10.17 -12.23 -2.03
CA ARG A 160 -10.14 -13.51 -1.29
C ARG A 160 -10.76 -14.69 -2.05
N ARG A 161 -10.88 -14.58 -3.37
CA ARG A 161 -11.45 -15.59 -4.26
C ARG A 161 -10.81 -15.52 -5.64
N THR A 162 -10.87 -16.65 -6.36
CA THR A 162 -10.62 -16.68 -7.81
C THR A 162 -11.90 -16.22 -8.50
N VAL A 163 -11.79 -15.19 -9.33
CA VAL A 163 -12.88 -14.76 -10.20
C VAL A 163 -12.68 -15.48 -11.52
N PRO A 164 -13.60 -16.37 -11.90
CA PRO A 164 -13.44 -17.14 -13.11
C PRO A 164 -13.65 -16.26 -14.35
N TRP A 165 -13.13 -16.69 -15.49
CA TRP A 165 -13.11 -15.89 -16.71
C TRP A 165 -14.51 -15.58 -17.25
N GLU A 166 -15.47 -16.48 -17.07
CA GLU A 166 -16.88 -16.30 -17.44
C GLU A 166 -17.58 -15.21 -16.63
N ASP A 167 -17.12 -14.95 -15.41
CA ASP A 167 -17.68 -13.92 -14.54
C ASP A 167 -17.14 -12.52 -14.89
N ILE A 168 -16.10 -12.42 -15.74
CA ILE A 168 -15.45 -11.16 -16.14
C ILE A 168 -15.99 -10.70 -17.50
N ALA A 169 -16.67 -9.56 -17.50
CA ALA A 169 -17.19 -8.94 -18.72
C ALA A 169 -16.09 -8.24 -19.54
N PHE A 170 -15.29 -7.38 -18.89
CA PHE A 170 -14.19 -6.66 -19.52
C PHE A 170 -13.19 -6.13 -18.49
N ALA A 171 -11.98 -5.81 -18.95
CA ALA A 171 -10.98 -5.09 -18.18
C ALA A 171 -11.01 -3.59 -18.54
N LEU A 172 -10.78 -2.74 -17.55
CA LEU A 172 -10.68 -1.30 -17.77
C LEU A 172 -9.24 -0.90 -18.06
N GLN A 173 -9.06 -0.01 -19.04
CA GLN A 173 -7.75 0.51 -19.36
C GLN A 173 -7.20 1.32 -18.17
N PRO A 174 -5.97 1.05 -17.73
CA PRO A 174 -5.41 1.73 -16.58
C PRO A 174 -5.15 3.22 -16.87
N SER A 175 -5.65 4.09 -16.00
CA SER A 175 -5.31 5.52 -16.01
C SER A 175 -4.08 5.76 -15.13
N ARG A 176 -2.89 5.89 -15.74
CA ARG A 176 -1.58 6.24 -15.13
C ARG A 176 -1.43 5.84 -13.65
N GLY A 177 -1.63 4.57 -13.32
CA GLY A 177 -1.69 4.10 -11.94
C GLY A 177 -1.37 2.62 -11.78
N ARG A 178 -1.49 2.13 -10.53
CA ARG A 178 -1.28 0.72 -10.14
C ARG A 178 -2.59 0.02 -9.78
N ASP A 179 -3.73 0.62 -10.14
CA ASP A 179 -5.04 0.03 -9.91
C ASP A 179 -5.41 -0.82 -11.14
N LEU A 180 -5.53 -2.14 -10.98
CA LEU A 180 -6.21 -3.00 -11.95
C LEU A 180 -7.70 -2.98 -11.66
N ARG A 181 -8.52 -2.79 -12.69
CA ARG A 181 -9.98 -2.75 -12.55
C ARG A 181 -10.60 -3.73 -13.53
N LEU A 182 -11.44 -4.62 -13.00
CA LEU A 182 -12.19 -5.62 -13.76
C LEU A 182 -13.68 -5.38 -13.55
N MET A 183 -14.46 -5.52 -14.62
CA MET A 183 -15.91 -5.46 -14.56
C MET A 183 -16.47 -6.88 -14.60
N LEU A 184 -17.31 -7.22 -13.63
CA LEU A 184 -18.04 -8.48 -13.57
C LEU A 184 -19.28 -8.44 -14.48
N THR A 185 -19.71 -9.61 -14.94
CA THR A 185 -21.01 -9.79 -15.59
C THR A 185 -22.16 -9.54 -14.61
N GLU A 186 -23.35 -9.23 -15.14
CA GLU A 186 -24.54 -8.95 -14.33
C GLU A 186 -24.93 -10.12 -13.42
N GLU A 187 -24.88 -11.32 -13.99
CA GLU A 187 -25.12 -12.57 -13.27
C GLU A 187 -24.11 -12.76 -12.13
N ALA A 188 -22.83 -12.48 -12.38
CA ALA A 188 -21.76 -12.71 -11.40
C ALA A 188 -21.83 -11.76 -10.21
N PHE A 189 -22.08 -10.46 -10.43
CA PHE A 189 -22.17 -9.52 -9.30
C PHE A 189 -23.49 -9.69 -8.53
N THR A 190 -24.58 -10.06 -9.21
CA THR A 190 -25.87 -10.38 -8.57
C THR A 190 -25.76 -11.62 -7.70
N ARG A 191 -25.14 -12.69 -8.21
CA ARG A 191 -24.83 -13.92 -7.45
C ARG A 191 -23.94 -13.64 -6.24
N ALA A 192 -23.01 -12.68 -6.37
CA ALA A 192 -22.13 -12.25 -5.28
C ALA A 192 -22.80 -11.29 -4.28
N GLY A 193 -24.06 -10.90 -4.49
CA GLY A 193 -24.77 -9.94 -3.63
C GLY A 193 -24.15 -8.54 -3.63
N GLN A 194 -23.40 -8.17 -4.67
CA GLN A 194 -22.72 -6.89 -4.77
C GLN A 194 -23.60 -5.84 -5.46
N ARG A 195 -23.49 -4.58 -5.04
CA ARG A 195 -24.26 -3.47 -5.65
C ARG A 195 -23.69 -3.00 -6.99
N HIS A 196 -22.43 -3.30 -7.26
CA HIS A 196 -21.71 -2.91 -8.47
C HIS A 196 -20.76 -4.04 -8.89
N GLY A 197 -20.61 -4.25 -10.21
CA GLY A 197 -19.72 -5.26 -10.77
C GLY A 197 -18.23 -4.88 -10.82
N MET A 198 -17.84 -3.69 -10.36
CA MET A 198 -16.46 -3.24 -10.48
C MET A 198 -15.57 -3.79 -9.35
N LEU A 199 -14.63 -4.65 -9.71
CA LEU A 199 -13.55 -5.08 -8.84
C LEU A 199 -12.32 -4.21 -9.06
N THR A 200 -11.77 -3.66 -7.98
CA THR A 200 -10.51 -2.90 -8.00
C THR A 200 -9.46 -3.65 -7.20
N LEU A 201 -8.24 -3.69 -7.73
CA LEU A 201 -7.06 -4.24 -7.07
C LEU A 201 -5.92 -3.23 -7.11
N ASP A 202 -5.39 -2.90 -5.94
CA ASP A 202 -4.15 -2.13 -5.81
C ASP A 202 -2.96 -3.09 -6.00
N LEU A 203 -2.22 -2.89 -7.08
CA LEU A 203 -1.06 -3.70 -7.46
C LEU A 203 0.25 -3.22 -6.81
N THR A 204 0.22 -2.14 -6.03
CA THR A 204 1.40 -1.60 -5.34
C THR A 204 2.13 -2.64 -4.49
N PRO A 205 1.45 -3.52 -3.71
CA PRO A 205 2.12 -4.57 -2.95
C PRO A 205 2.87 -5.60 -3.83
N ALA A 206 2.31 -5.89 -5.01
CA ALA A 206 2.89 -6.75 -6.04
C ALA A 206 3.96 -6.03 -6.89
N GLY A 207 4.12 -4.71 -6.71
CA GLY A 207 5.02 -3.86 -7.50
C GLY A 207 4.79 -3.97 -9.01
N LEU A 208 3.57 -4.34 -9.39
CA LEU A 208 3.15 -4.57 -10.76
C LEU A 208 2.48 -3.29 -11.26
N TYR A 209 2.85 -2.83 -12.45
CA TYR A 209 2.11 -1.75 -13.08
C TYR A 209 0.81 -2.31 -13.66
N ALA A 210 -0.26 -1.49 -13.67
CA ALA A 210 -1.55 -1.95 -14.17
C ALA A 210 -1.51 -2.33 -15.66
N GLN A 211 -0.59 -1.74 -16.43
CA GLN A 211 -0.34 -2.12 -17.82
C GLN A 211 0.29 -3.52 -17.94
N GLU A 212 1.29 -3.83 -17.11
CA GLU A 212 1.93 -5.16 -17.09
C GLU A 212 0.94 -6.24 -16.65
N ALA A 213 0.05 -5.91 -15.71
CA ALA A 213 -1.04 -6.79 -15.30
C ALA A 213 -2.03 -7.03 -16.45
N LEU A 214 -2.38 -5.98 -17.20
CA LEU A 214 -3.28 -6.08 -18.35
C LEU A 214 -2.67 -6.93 -19.48
N GLU A 215 -1.38 -6.74 -19.77
CA GLU A 215 -0.64 -7.56 -20.72
C GLU A 215 -0.64 -9.03 -20.32
N ALA A 216 -0.42 -9.32 -19.04
CA ALA A 216 -0.53 -10.68 -18.53
C ALA A 216 -1.93 -11.28 -18.68
N LEU A 217 -2.99 -10.49 -18.45
CA LEU A 217 -4.37 -10.95 -18.69
C LEU A 217 -4.60 -11.29 -20.17
N LEU A 218 -4.05 -10.49 -21.09
CA LEU A 218 -4.19 -10.70 -22.53
C LEU A 218 -3.38 -11.90 -23.03
N VAL A 219 -2.24 -12.21 -22.43
CA VAL A 219 -1.47 -13.42 -22.74
C VAL A 219 -2.28 -14.67 -22.41
N THR A 220 -2.96 -14.69 -21.25
CA THR A 220 -3.78 -15.84 -20.84
C THR A 220 -5.13 -15.87 -21.55
N ARG A 221 -5.75 -14.71 -21.81
CA ARG A 221 -7.03 -14.58 -22.51
C ARG A 221 -6.97 -13.47 -23.58
N PRO A 222 -6.55 -13.79 -24.82
CA PRO A 222 -6.39 -12.82 -25.89
C PRO A 222 -7.67 -12.07 -26.28
N ASN A 223 -8.82 -12.72 -26.11
CA ASN A 223 -10.13 -12.17 -26.48
C ASN A 223 -10.76 -11.30 -25.37
N LEU A 224 -10.03 -10.98 -24.30
CA LEU A 224 -10.55 -10.14 -23.22
C LEU A 224 -10.82 -8.72 -23.73
N ARG A 225 -12.08 -8.27 -23.63
CA ARG A 225 -12.49 -6.92 -24.02
C ARG A 225 -11.85 -5.88 -23.09
N ILE A 226 -11.30 -4.81 -23.66
CA ILE A 226 -10.68 -3.68 -22.94
C ILE A 226 -11.51 -2.43 -23.20
N GLU A 227 -11.94 -1.74 -22.14
CA GLU A 227 -12.69 -0.49 -22.26
C GLU A 227 -11.96 0.69 -21.63
N LEU A 228 -12.08 1.87 -22.24
CA LEU A 228 -11.50 3.11 -21.75
C LEU A 228 -12.24 3.60 -20.50
N TRP A 229 -11.48 4.07 -19.51
CA TRP A 229 -12.06 4.78 -18.37
C TRP A 229 -12.53 6.17 -18.80
N ALA A 230 -13.82 6.33 -19.11
CA ALA A 230 -14.42 7.65 -19.31
C ALA A 230 -14.50 8.38 -17.95
N SER A 231 -13.91 9.57 -17.85
CA SER A 231 -13.81 10.38 -16.62
C SER A 231 -15.15 10.79 -16.00
N ASN A 232 -16.28 10.51 -16.65
CA ASN A 232 -17.62 10.92 -16.23
C ASN A 232 -18.49 9.78 -15.68
N GLY A 233 -17.87 8.69 -15.22
CA GLY A 233 -18.58 7.56 -14.63
C GLY A 233 -19.09 6.60 -15.71
N PHE A 234 -18.92 5.31 -15.47
CA PHE A 234 -19.55 4.28 -16.28
C PHE A 234 -21.06 4.36 -16.05
N VAL A 235 -21.82 4.61 -17.11
CA VAL A 235 -23.22 4.20 -17.16
C VAL A 235 -23.18 2.67 -17.27
N LEU A 236 -23.43 2.00 -16.15
CA LEU A 236 -23.78 0.58 -16.18
C LEU A 236 -24.95 0.43 -17.14
N PRO A 237 -24.98 -0.57 -18.04
CA PRO A 237 -26.21 -0.94 -18.70
C PRO A 237 -27.15 -1.48 -17.61
N ILE A 238 -27.89 -0.59 -16.96
CA ILE A 238 -29.03 -0.95 -16.14
C ILE A 238 -30.15 -1.15 -17.16
N HIS A 239 -30.37 -2.39 -17.60
CA HIS A 239 -31.61 -2.70 -18.30
C HIS A 239 -32.76 -2.48 -17.32
N GLY A 240 -33.46 -1.36 -17.46
CA GLY A 240 -34.55 -0.95 -16.58
C GLY A 240 -34.66 0.55 -16.30
N ALA A 241 -33.67 1.36 -16.68
CA ALA A 241 -33.81 2.82 -16.70
C ALA A 241 -33.84 3.30 -18.16
N THR A 242 -35.03 3.64 -18.63
CA THR A 242 -35.27 4.47 -19.81
C THR A 242 -34.38 5.70 -19.79
N ASP A 243 -33.37 5.75 -20.65
CA ASP A 243 -33.36 6.67 -21.79
C ASP A 243 -32.15 6.37 -22.68
N VAL A 244 -32.47 6.15 -23.95
CA VAL A 244 -31.54 5.97 -25.07
C VAL A 244 -30.74 7.25 -25.22
N ALA A 245 -29.43 7.20 -24.99
CA ALA A 245 -28.53 8.16 -25.62
C ALA A 245 -28.27 7.66 -27.04
N ASP A 246 -28.93 8.33 -27.98
CA ASP A 246 -28.86 8.15 -29.40
C ASP A 246 -27.40 8.11 -29.87
N VAL A 247 -26.90 6.91 -30.17
CA VAL A 247 -25.67 6.73 -30.97
C VAL A 247 -26.07 6.98 -32.42
N SER A 248 -26.38 8.22 -32.75
CA SER A 248 -26.58 8.62 -34.14
C SER A 248 -25.30 9.28 -34.67
N LYS A 249 -24.69 8.53 -35.60
CA LYS A 249 -23.79 8.95 -36.69
C LYS A 249 -22.31 9.17 -36.36
N VAL A 250 -21.58 8.07 -36.56
CA VAL A 250 -20.50 8.09 -37.56
C VAL A 250 -21.08 8.64 -38.86
N GLY A 251 -20.56 9.79 -39.30
CA GLY A 251 -20.85 10.39 -40.58
C GLY A 251 -19.62 11.17 -41.03
N ALA A 252 -18.87 10.58 -41.94
CA ALA A 252 -17.85 11.26 -42.73
C ALA A 252 -18.43 12.51 -43.38
N SER A 253 -17.71 13.64 -43.32
CA SER A 253 -17.56 14.63 -44.40
C SER A 253 -16.80 15.86 -43.90
N GLY A 254 -15.75 16.26 -44.63
CA GLY A 254 -15.05 17.53 -44.48
C GLY A 254 -13.53 17.38 -44.42
#